data_AF-A0A9P5GM09-F1
#
_entry.id   AF-A0A9P5GM09-F1
#
_cell.length_a   1.000
_cell.length_b   1.000
_cell.length_c   1.000
_cell.angle_alpha   90.00
_cell.angle_beta   90.00
_cell.angle_gamma   90.00
#
_symmetry.space_group_name_H-M   'P 1'
#
loop_
_entity.id
_entity.type
_entity.pdbx_description
1 polymer ?
#
loop_
_entity_poly.entity_id
_entity_poly.type
_entity_poly.pdbx_seq_one_letter_code
_entity_poly.pdbx_strand_id
1 'polypeptide(L)'
;MRDTPLRSIYRLYELHLADRYELMGYETEYFFFQQNWNLGDIPDPRDSDPLRYAIVASITEELHEAVNWRLSLGLRRNREHVYREEDGDPWPPFDPEELPDWTKNVAPMDKDLLRRSVPPESLDTEGNLVLEKNGKSRNFARRNIITNTGWLYTI
;
A
#
# COMPACT_ATOMS: atom_id res chain seq x y z
N MET A 1 9.65 18.95 -13.19
CA MET A 1 8.94 17.67 -13.44
C MET A 1 7.83 17.56 -12.40
N ARG A 2 6.56 17.41 -12.79
CA ARG A 2 5.45 17.30 -11.83
C ARG A 2 5.48 15.91 -11.18
N ASP A 3 5.12 15.84 -9.90
CA ASP A 3 5.01 14.56 -9.19
C ASP A 3 3.79 13.76 -9.68
N THR A 4 3.80 12.44 -9.45
CA THR A 4 2.76 11.51 -9.93
C THR A 4 2.37 10.49 -8.86
N PRO A 5 1.16 9.91 -8.91
CA PRO A 5 0.75 8.89 -7.94
C PRO A 5 1.67 7.68 -7.96
N LEU A 6 2.14 7.27 -9.13
CA LEU A 6 3.09 6.17 -9.25
C LEU A 6 4.41 6.46 -8.52
N ARG A 7 4.95 7.69 -8.62
CA ARG A 7 6.18 8.06 -7.89
C ARG A 7 5.99 8.06 -6.38
N SER A 8 4.83 8.46 -5.90
CA SER A 8 4.47 8.38 -4.48
C SER A 8 4.45 6.94 -3.98
N ILE A 9 3.90 6.00 -4.76
CA ILE A 9 3.96 4.56 -4.45
C ILE A 9 5.40 4.06 -4.40
N TYR A 10 6.27 4.49 -5.32
CA TYR A 10 7.69 4.14 -5.26
C TYR A 10 8.41 4.74 -4.04
N ARG A 11 8.03 5.95 -3.59
CA ARG A 11 8.52 6.49 -2.32
C ARG A 11 8.05 5.65 -1.13
N LEU A 12 6.78 5.21 -1.10
CA LEU A 12 6.30 4.27 -0.09
C LEU A 12 7.09 2.97 -0.10
N TYR A 13 7.45 2.45 -1.27
CA TYR A 13 8.35 1.29 -1.42
C TYR A 13 9.73 1.56 -0.79
N GLU A 14 10.37 2.68 -1.13
CA GLU A 14 11.68 3.05 -0.58
C GLU A 14 11.64 3.22 0.94
N LEU A 15 10.60 3.89 1.46
CA LEU A 15 10.40 4.09 2.90
C LEU A 15 10.15 2.77 3.63
N HIS A 16 9.38 1.87 3.03
CA HIS A 16 9.12 0.54 3.60
C HIS A 16 10.41 -0.28 3.70
N LEU A 17 11.23 -0.30 2.66
CA LEU A 17 12.51 -1.01 2.69
C LEU A 17 13.56 -0.37 3.60
N ALA A 18 13.43 0.93 3.87
CA ALA A 18 14.33 1.67 4.76
C ALA A 18 13.91 1.63 6.23
N ASP A 19 12.86 0.87 6.59
CA ASP A 19 12.24 0.87 7.93
C ASP A 19 11.89 2.30 8.43
N ARG A 20 11.48 3.19 7.51
CA ARG A 20 11.09 4.59 7.82
C ARG A 20 9.58 4.72 7.88
N TYR A 21 9.00 3.97 8.81
CA TYR A 21 7.56 3.77 8.90
C TYR A 21 6.77 5.05 9.22
N GLU A 22 7.33 5.94 10.04
CA GLU A 22 6.75 7.24 10.34
C GLU A 22 6.57 8.10 9.08
N LEU A 23 7.53 8.02 8.15
CA LEU A 23 7.48 8.74 6.88
C LEU A 23 6.45 8.13 5.92
N MET A 24 6.15 6.82 6.05
CA MET A 24 5.09 6.20 5.26
C MET A 24 3.71 6.81 5.57
N GLY A 25 3.46 7.16 6.83
CA GLY A 25 2.25 7.87 7.23
C GLY A 25 2.12 9.23 6.53
N TYR A 26 3.20 10.02 6.52
CA TYR A 26 3.23 11.32 5.83
C TYR A 26 3.08 11.20 4.31
N GLU A 27 3.72 10.21 3.69
CA GLU A 27 3.59 9.98 2.25
C GLU A 27 2.16 9.52 1.88
N THR A 28 1.54 8.72 2.73
CA THR A 28 0.13 8.30 2.56
C THR A 28 -0.82 9.48 2.69
N GLU A 29 -0.61 10.34 3.68
CA GLU A 29 -1.37 11.59 3.86
C GLU A 29 -1.19 12.52 2.66
N TYR A 30 0.06 12.69 2.20
CA TYR A 30 0.39 13.46 1.02
C TYR A 30 -0.36 12.94 -0.22
N PHE A 31 -0.33 11.62 -0.47
CA PHE A 31 -1.06 10.97 -1.56
C PHE A 31 -2.57 11.23 -1.46
N PHE A 32 -3.15 11.04 -0.28
CA PHE A 32 -4.58 11.22 -0.05
C PHE A 32 -5.04 12.63 -0.45
N PHE A 33 -4.32 13.67 -0.05
CA PHE A 33 -4.68 15.05 -0.36
C PHE A 33 -4.40 15.48 -1.82
N GLN A 34 -3.81 14.63 -2.65
CA GLN A 34 -3.73 14.88 -4.09
C GLN A 34 -5.09 14.57 -4.76
N GLN A 35 -5.96 15.58 -4.87
CA GLN A 35 -7.33 15.42 -5.40
C GLN A 35 -7.41 14.81 -6.81
N ASN A 36 -6.37 14.96 -7.63
CA ASN A 36 -6.34 14.46 -9.01
C ASN A 36 -5.63 13.10 -9.14
N TRP A 37 -5.34 12.42 -8.02
CA TRP A 37 -4.64 11.15 -8.00
C TRP A 37 -5.60 10.02 -7.66
N ASN A 38 -6.34 9.58 -8.68
CA ASN A 38 -7.22 8.42 -8.60
C ASN A 38 -6.38 7.14 -8.62
N LEU A 39 -6.67 6.19 -7.73
CA LEU A 39 -5.95 4.92 -7.67
C LEU A 39 -6.22 4.05 -8.90
N GLY A 40 -7.48 3.98 -9.36
CA GLY A 40 -7.88 3.17 -10.51
C GLY A 40 -7.16 3.57 -11.82
N ASP A 41 -6.75 4.83 -11.93
CA ASP A 41 -6.09 5.38 -13.12
C ASP A 41 -4.56 5.19 -13.13
N ILE A 42 -3.99 4.59 -12.08
CA ILE A 42 -2.53 4.41 -11.99
C ILE A 42 -2.08 3.38 -13.03
N PRO A 43 -1.23 3.77 -13.99
CA PRO A 43 -0.79 2.86 -15.04
C PRO A 43 0.12 1.78 -14.46
N ASP A 44 0.07 0.60 -15.06
CA ASP A 44 0.98 -0.50 -14.77
C ASP A 44 2.44 -0.08 -15.01
N PRO A 45 3.31 -0.07 -13.99
CA PRO A 45 4.72 0.28 -14.17
C PRO A 45 5.50 -0.76 -14.99
N ARG A 46 4.99 -1.99 -15.13
CA ARG A 46 5.68 -3.13 -15.77
C ARG A 46 7.11 -3.25 -15.29
N ASP A 47 7.28 -3.21 -13.97
CA ASP A 47 8.58 -3.15 -13.33
C ASP A 47 9.38 -4.43 -13.65
N SER A 48 10.60 -4.25 -14.15
CA SER A 48 11.46 -5.35 -14.57
C SER A 48 12.02 -6.18 -13.41
N ASP A 49 12.05 -5.60 -12.20
CA ASP A 49 12.43 -6.32 -10.99
C ASP A 49 11.17 -6.98 -10.39
N PRO A 50 11.06 -8.32 -10.42
CA PRO A 50 9.85 -9.01 -9.95
C PRO A 50 9.59 -8.80 -8.46
N LEU A 51 10.63 -8.68 -7.62
CA LEU A 51 10.46 -8.45 -6.19
C LEU A 51 9.95 -7.03 -5.94
N ARG A 52 10.56 -6.03 -6.58
CA ARG A 52 10.07 -4.65 -6.50
C ARG A 52 8.65 -4.54 -7.03
N TYR A 53 8.33 -5.21 -8.14
CA TYR A 53 6.99 -5.19 -8.71
C TYR A 53 5.95 -5.78 -7.74
N ALA A 54 6.26 -6.91 -7.10
CA ALA A 54 5.39 -7.53 -6.11
C ALA A 54 5.15 -6.63 -4.88
N ILE A 55 6.18 -5.95 -4.38
CA ILE A 55 6.04 -5.02 -3.27
C ILE A 55 5.22 -3.80 -3.69
N VAL A 56 5.52 -3.18 -4.84
CA VAL A 56 4.79 -2.02 -5.37
C VAL A 56 3.32 -2.34 -5.61
N ALA A 57 3.00 -3.52 -6.14
CA ALA A 57 1.63 -4.00 -6.29
C ALA A 57 0.91 -4.16 -4.94
N SER A 58 1.62 -4.70 -3.93
CA SER A 58 1.06 -4.88 -2.58
C SER A 58 0.85 -3.56 -1.85
N ILE A 59 1.78 -2.61 -1.99
CA ILE A 59 1.64 -1.23 -1.46
C ILE A 59 0.46 -0.53 -2.12
N THR A 60 0.28 -0.69 -3.43
CA THR A 60 -0.85 -0.06 -4.15
C THR A 60 -2.19 -0.56 -3.61
N GLU A 61 -2.28 -1.85 -3.29
CA GLU A 61 -3.49 -2.46 -2.71
C GLU A 61 -3.74 -2.04 -1.27
N GLU A 62 -2.70 -1.98 -0.45
CA GLU A 62 -2.82 -1.48 0.92
C GLU A 62 -3.13 0.01 0.96
N LEU A 63 -2.56 0.80 0.05
CA LEU A 63 -2.88 2.21 -0.11
C LEU A 63 -4.34 2.39 -0.53
N HIS A 64 -4.87 1.52 -1.39
CA HIS A 64 -6.29 1.50 -1.76
C HIS A 64 -7.21 1.22 -0.57
N GLU A 65 -6.90 0.20 0.22
CA GLU A 65 -7.64 -0.09 1.46
C GLU A 65 -7.55 1.10 2.44
N ALA A 66 -6.38 1.69 2.60
CA ALA A 66 -6.14 2.80 3.51
C ALA A 66 -6.81 4.12 3.08
N VAL A 67 -6.90 4.39 1.77
CA VAL A 67 -7.64 5.54 1.23
C VAL A 67 -9.13 5.34 1.44
N ASN A 68 -9.68 4.18 1.10
CA ASN A 68 -11.10 3.88 1.31
C ASN A 68 -11.48 3.88 2.79
N TRP A 69 -10.60 3.38 3.66
CA TRP A 69 -10.76 3.49 5.10
C TRP A 69 -10.87 4.96 5.54
N ARG A 70 -9.96 5.85 5.10
CA ARG A 70 -10.05 7.29 5.40
C ARG A 70 -11.34 7.93 4.90
N LEU A 71 -11.77 7.60 3.67
CA LEU A 71 -13.03 8.10 3.12
C LEU A 71 -14.24 7.66 3.96
N SER A 72 -14.23 6.40 4.42
CA SER A 72 -15.28 5.83 5.27
C SER A 72 -15.37 6.51 6.64
N LEU A 73 -14.27 7.08 7.13
CA LEU A 73 -14.24 7.88 8.36
C LEU A 73 -14.78 9.31 8.18
N GLY A 74 -15.15 9.72 6.96
CA GLY A 74 -15.57 11.09 6.66
C GLY A 74 -14.43 12.00 6.22
N LEU A 75 -13.20 11.51 6.08
CA LEU A 75 -12.11 12.32 5.52
C LEU A 75 -12.34 12.54 4.02
N ARG A 76 -11.85 13.67 3.49
CA ARG A 76 -12.02 14.06 2.09
C ARG A 76 -10.70 14.58 1.55
N ARG A 77 -10.39 14.24 0.29
CA ARG A 77 -9.16 14.66 -0.40
C ARG A 77 -9.04 16.18 -0.55
N ASN A 78 -10.18 16.89 -0.54
CA ASN A 78 -10.24 18.36 -0.59
C ASN A 78 -10.14 19.05 0.79
N ARG A 79 -9.94 18.27 1.87
CA ARG A 79 -9.92 18.73 3.28
C ARG A 79 -11.26 19.21 3.84
N GLU A 80 -12.35 19.09 3.09
CA GLU A 80 -13.71 19.38 3.58
C GLU A 80 -14.28 18.14 4.29
N HIS A 81 -13.69 17.81 5.45
CA HIS A 81 -14.05 16.63 6.23
C HIS A 81 -15.51 16.67 6.71
N VAL A 82 -16.15 15.49 6.74
CA VAL A 82 -17.48 15.29 7.30
C VAL A 82 -17.31 14.61 8.66
N TYR A 83 -17.49 15.38 9.73
CA TYR A 83 -17.40 14.88 11.09
C TYR A 83 -18.77 14.40 11.58
N ARG A 84 -18.76 13.36 12.41
CA ARG A 84 -19.94 12.93 13.19
C ARG A 84 -20.06 13.84 14.41
N GLU A 85 -21.29 14.21 14.77
CA GLU A 85 -21.53 15.11 15.90
C GLU A 85 -21.69 14.31 17.19
N GLU A 86 -22.34 13.15 17.12
CA GLU A 86 -22.58 12.29 18.27
C GLU A 86 -22.07 10.86 18.07
N ASP A 87 -21.72 10.20 19.18
CA ASP A 87 -21.40 8.78 19.19
C ASP A 87 -22.66 7.96 18.86
N GLY A 88 -22.65 7.33 17.69
CA GLY A 88 -23.78 6.54 17.19
C GLY A 88 -24.32 7.02 15.84
N ASP A 89 -23.92 8.22 15.41
CA ASP A 89 -24.21 8.70 14.05
C ASP A 89 -23.67 7.72 13.00
N PRO A 90 -24.43 7.49 11.91
CA PRO A 90 -23.97 6.66 10.81
C PRO A 90 -22.69 7.22 10.20
N TRP A 91 -21.83 6.33 9.68
CA TRP A 91 -20.65 6.75 8.95
C TRP A 91 -21.04 7.57 7.71
N PRO A 92 -20.32 8.67 7.40
CA PRO A 92 -20.63 9.49 6.24
C PRO A 92 -20.58 8.65 4.95
N PRO A 93 -21.53 8.83 4.02
CA PRO A 93 -21.45 8.19 2.72
C PRO A 93 -20.18 8.66 2.00
N PHE A 94 -19.60 7.79 1.18
CA PHE A 94 -18.45 8.11 0.34
C PHE A 94 -18.49 7.29 -0.94
N ASP A 95 -17.90 7.82 -2.00
CA ASP A 95 -17.64 7.09 -3.23
C ASP A 95 -16.29 6.37 -3.08
N PRO A 96 -16.26 5.02 -3.08
CA PRO A 96 -15.01 4.28 -2.94
C PRO A 96 -14.10 4.48 -4.15
N GLU A 97 -12.80 4.57 -3.88
CA GLU A 97 -11.77 4.49 -4.92
C GLU A 97 -11.71 3.07 -5.49
N GLU A 98 -11.46 3.00 -6.79
CA GLU A 98 -11.22 1.74 -7.48
C GLU A 98 -9.75 1.33 -7.41
N LEU A 99 -9.51 0.03 -7.39
CA LEU A 99 -8.15 -0.53 -7.41
C LEU A 99 -7.69 -0.66 -8.88
N PRO A 100 -6.48 -0.22 -9.24
CA PRO A 100 -5.97 -0.41 -10.59
C PRO A 100 -5.86 -1.90 -10.95
N ASP A 101 -6.38 -2.29 -12.11
CA ASP A 101 -6.53 -3.70 -12.50
C ASP A 101 -5.20 -4.46 -12.60
N TRP A 102 -4.09 -3.76 -12.86
CA TRP A 102 -2.79 -4.41 -13.02
C TRP A 102 -2.32 -5.11 -11.74
N THR A 103 -2.67 -4.60 -10.55
CA THR A 103 -2.20 -5.18 -9.28
C THR A 103 -2.74 -6.59 -9.07
N LYS A 104 -3.96 -6.86 -9.55
CA LYS A 104 -4.65 -8.16 -9.49
C LYS A 104 -3.92 -9.25 -10.29
N ASN A 105 -3.17 -8.85 -11.32
CA ASN A 105 -2.46 -9.75 -12.22
C ASN A 105 -1.01 -10.04 -11.80
N VAL A 106 -0.52 -9.38 -10.74
CA VAL A 106 0.84 -9.61 -10.23
C VAL A 106 0.88 -10.92 -9.43
N ALA A 107 1.55 -11.92 -10.00
CA ALA A 107 1.67 -13.26 -9.43
C ALA A 107 2.46 -13.28 -8.11
N PRO A 108 2.30 -14.33 -7.29
CA PRO A 108 3.13 -14.53 -6.12
C PRO A 108 4.61 -14.71 -6.48
N MET A 109 5.51 -14.31 -5.58
CA MET A 109 6.95 -14.46 -5.80
C MET A 109 7.38 -15.92 -5.88
N ASP A 110 8.19 -16.25 -6.88
CA ASP A 110 8.84 -17.55 -6.97
C ASP A 110 9.77 -17.76 -5.75
N LYS A 111 9.49 -18.79 -4.95
CA LYS A 111 10.25 -19.10 -3.73
C LYS A 111 11.69 -19.52 -4.04
N ASP A 112 11.96 -20.15 -5.17
CA ASP A 112 13.33 -20.47 -5.59
C ASP A 112 14.08 -19.24 -6.07
N LEU A 113 13.37 -18.28 -6.67
CA LEU A 113 13.95 -16.97 -6.93
C LEU A 113 14.29 -16.25 -5.61
N LEU A 114 13.37 -16.20 -4.64
CA LEU A 114 13.63 -15.59 -3.33
C LEU A 114 14.86 -16.21 -2.65
N ARG A 115 14.95 -17.55 -2.58
CA ARG A 115 16.11 -18.26 -2.01
C ARG A 115 17.46 -17.91 -2.64
N ARG A 116 17.48 -17.49 -3.91
CA ARG A 116 18.69 -17.09 -4.62
C ARG A 116 18.97 -15.58 -4.53
N SER A 117 17.96 -14.78 -4.25
CA SER A 117 18.01 -13.31 -4.37
C SER A 117 18.13 -12.57 -3.04
N VAL A 118 17.75 -13.20 -1.92
CA VAL A 118 17.82 -12.57 -0.59
C VAL A 118 18.62 -13.43 0.40
N PRO A 119 19.14 -12.84 1.49
CA PRO A 119 19.81 -13.60 2.54
C PRO A 119 18.88 -14.66 3.16
N PRO A 120 19.39 -15.86 3.51
CA PRO A 120 18.57 -16.92 4.10
C PRO A 120 17.81 -16.50 5.37
N GLU A 121 18.38 -15.59 6.16
CA GLU A 121 17.78 -15.04 7.38
C GLU A 121 16.57 -14.13 7.11
N SER A 122 16.40 -13.67 5.87
CA SER A 122 15.23 -12.90 5.43
C SER A 122 14.06 -13.80 5.01
N LEU A 123 14.21 -15.13 5.09
CA LEU A 123 13.17 -16.08 4.72
C LEU A 123 12.62 -16.83 5.94
N ASP A 124 11.33 -17.12 5.93
CA ASP A 124 10.73 -18.04 6.90
C ASP A 124 10.97 -19.51 6.49
N THR A 125 10.47 -20.44 7.30
CA THR A 125 10.58 -21.88 7.05
C THR A 125 9.85 -22.34 5.79
N GLU A 126 8.91 -21.56 5.28
CA GLU A 126 8.16 -21.84 4.06
C GLU A 126 8.78 -21.18 2.82
N GLY A 127 9.84 -20.39 2.98
CA GLY A 127 10.51 -19.63 1.92
C GLY A 127 9.80 -18.33 1.53
N ASN A 128 8.96 -17.78 2.40
CA ASN A 128 8.36 -16.45 2.23
C ASN A 128 9.36 -15.38 2.68
N LEU A 129 9.37 -14.22 2.01
CA LEU A 129 10.20 -13.08 2.38
C LEU A 129 9.64 -12.39 3.63
N VAL A 130 10.42 -12.35 4.71
CA VAL A 130 10.06 -11.66 5.96
C VAL A 130 10.70 -10.28 5.97
N LEU A 131 9.90 -9.25 5.72
CA LEU A 131 10.29 -7.86 5.93
C LEU A 131 10.04 -7.46 7.39
N GLU A 132 8.92 -7.90 7.95
CA GLU A 132 8.58 -7.68 9.37
C GLU A 132 8.00 -8.95 10.00
N LYS A 133 8.50 -9.33 11.17
CA LYS A 133 8.05 -10.55 11.86
C LYS A 133 6.59 -10.42 12.29
N ASN A 134 5.85 -11.52 12.22
CA ASN A 134 4.42 -11.60 12.54
C ASN A 134 3.53 -10.68 11.67
N GLY A 135 3.99 -10.36 10.46
CA GLY A 135 3.23 -9.58 9.48
C GLY A 135 1.85 -10.15 9.19
N LYS A 136 0.84 -9.28 9.12
CA LYS A 136 -0.57 -9.68 8.93
C LYS A 136 -1.22 -9.17 7.64
N SER A 137 -0.49 -8.43 6.81
CA SER A 137 -1.04 -7.92 5.54
C SER A 137 -1.38 -9.07 4.60
N ARG A 138 -2.65 -9.14 4.18
CA ARG A 138 -3.13 -10.13 3.20
C ARG A 138 -2.63 -9.82 1.79
N ASN A 139 -2.52 -8.53 1.43
CA ASN A 139 -2.06 -8.08 0.12
C ASN A 139 -0.58 -8.41 -0.11
N PHE A 140 0.25 -8.38 0.94
CA PHE A 140 1.63 -8.88 0.88
C PHE A 140 1.70 -10.41 0.98
N ALA A 141 0.93 -11.03 1.89
CA ALA A 141 0.99 -12.48 2.12
C ALA A 141 0.67 -13.28 0.85
N ARG A 142 -0.31 -12.85 0.05
CA ARG A 142 -0.63 -13.51 -1.23
C ARG A 142 0.54 -13.48 -2.24
N ARG A 143 1.56 -12.65 -2.01
CA ARG A 143 2.76 -12.56 -2.83
C ARG A 143 4.00 -13.22 -2.19
N ASN A 144 3.80 -14.05 -1.16
CA ASN A 144 4.86 -14.68 -0.38
C ASN A 144 5.75 -13.67 0.36
N ILE A 145 5.17 -12.56 0.83
CA ILE A 145 5.86 -11.53 1.61
C ILE A 145 5.14 -11.33 2.95
N ILE A 146 5.89 -11.31 4.04
CA ILE A 146 5.40 -11.14 5.41
C ILE A 146 5.83 -9.76 5.92
N THR A 147 4.86 -8.89 6.15
CA THR A 147 5.07 -7.53 6.66
C THR A 147 3.82 -6.97 7.34
N ASN A 148 3.94 -5.86 8.07
CA ASN A 148 2.81 -5.07 8.54
C ASN A 148 2.67 -3.77 7.75
N THR A 149 1.43 -3.28 7.67
CA THR A 149 1.05 -2.11 6.88
C THR A 149 0.33 -1.05 7.71
N GLY A 150 0.34 -1.19 9.05
CA GLY A 150 -0.40 -0.33 9.97
C GLY A 150 -0.09 1.16 9.82
N TRP A 151 1.13 1.50 9.40
CA TRP A 151 1.53 2.89 9.15
C TRP A 151 0.86 3.54 7.93
N LEU A 152 0.28 2.76 7.03
CA LEU A 152 -0.59 3.28 5.97
C LEU A 152 -1.95 3.73 6.53
N TYR A 153 -2.33 3.30 7.74
CA TYR A 153 -3.62 3.57 8.39
C TYR A 153 -3.50 4.58 9.55
N THR A 154 -2.56 5.51 9.47
CA THR A 154 -2.44 6.61 10.44
C THR A 154 -3.20 7.86 9.97
N ILE A 155 -3.82 8.58 10.90
CA ILE A 155 -4.48 9.87 10.70
C ILE A 155 -3.97 10.89 11.71
#